data_AF-B8I083-F1
#
_entry.id   AF-B8I083-F1
#
_cell.length_a   1.000
_cell.length_b   1.000
_cell.length_c   1.000
_cell.angle_alpha   90.00
_cell.angle_beta   90.00
_cell.angle_gamma   90.00
#
_symmetry.space_group_name_H-M   'P 1'
#
loop_
_entity.id
_entity.type
_entity.pdbx_description
1 polymer ?
#
loop_
_entity_poly.entity_id
_entity_poly.type
_entity_poly.pdbx_seq_one_letter_code
_entity_poly.pdbx_strand_id
1 'polypeptide(L)'
;MSDILGRNRFMRILVFFDLPVKKKMDRDNYTKFRRNLIKDGFCMIQYSVYCRVCSCPEMAEKHVNKVKTFLPAKGSVRVLTVTDRQYSSMIILLGKKTSNEWIDKKMIEGQGMLI
;
A
#
# COMPACT_ATOMS: atom_id res chain seq x y z
N MET A 1 23.76 24.81 -8.07
CA MET A 1 22.34 25.05 -8.45
C MET A 1 21.88 23.93 -9.39
N SER A 2 21.94 22.69 -8.93
CA SER A 2 21.64 21.47 -9.71
C SER A 2 20.93 20.41 -8.86
N ASP A 3 20.39 20.80 -7.70
CA ASP A 3 19.95 19.86 -6.64
C ASP A 3 18.42 19.77 -6.43
N ILE A 4 17.57 20.28 -7.32
CA ILE A 4 16.12 20.46 -6.99
C ILE A 4 15.13 19.76 -7.95
N LEU A 5 15.57 19.05 -9.00
CA LEU A 5 14.63 18.44 -9.98
C LEU A 5 14.72 16.92 -10.17
N GLY A 6 15.44 16.19 -9.30
CA GLY A 6 15.84 14.80 -9.61
C GLY A 6 15.54 13.69 -8.61
N ARG A 7 14.85 13.91 -7.48
CA ARG A 7 14.76 12.87 -6.42
C ARG A 7 13.41 12.80 -5.70
N ASN A 8 12.37 12.31 -6.39
CA ASN A 8 11.35 11.48 -5.74
C ASN A 8 10.53 10.71 -6.78
N ARG A 9 11.06 9.60 -7.29
CA ARG A 9 10.33 8.74 -8.25
C ARG A 9 9.31 7.83 -7.56
N PHE A 10 9.45 7.61 -6.26
CA PHE A 10 8.62 6.65 -5.54
C PHE A 10 7.30 7.27 -5.09
N MET A 11 6.23 6.52 -5.37
CA MET A 11 4.88 6.77 -4.86
C MET A 11 4.47 5.60 -3.97
N ARG A 12 3.45 5.82 -3.16
CA ARG A 12 2.79 4.76 -2.39
C ARG A 12 1.31 4.79 -2.66
N ILE A 13 0.73 3.61 -2.78
CA ILE A 13 -0.73 3.45 -2.81
C ILE A 13 -1.18 2.84 -1.49
N LEU A 14 -2.16 3.47 -0.86
CA LEU A 14 -2.82 2.99 0.34
C LEU A 14 -4.21 2.48 -0.04
N VAL A 15 -4.51 1.24 0.34
CA VAL A 15 -5.83 0.63 0.21
C VAL A 15 -6.46 0.60 1.59
N PHE A 16 -7.59 1.28 1.72
CA PHE A 16 -8.44 1.28 2.91
C PHE A 16 -9.66 0.43 2.61
N PHE A 17 -10.06 -0.41 3.56
CA PHE A 17 -11.30 -1.16 3.40
C PHE A 17 -12.09 -1.34 4.70
N ASP A 18 -13.38 -1.57 4.53
CA ASP A 18 -14.28 -2.01 5.59
C ASP A 18 -15.21 -3.06 4.97
N LEU A 19 -15.01 -4.32 5.32
CA LEU A 19 -15.71 -5.45 4.72
C LEU A 19 -16.52 -6.18 5.80
N PRO A 20 -17.75 -6.66 5.49
CA PRO A 20 -18.52 -7.45 6.44
C PRO A 20 -17.78 -8.75 6.79
N VAL A 21 -17.96 -9.23 8.03
CA VAL A 21 -17.34 -10.49 8.53
C VAL A 21 -18.29 -11.38 9.33
N LYS A 22 -19.58 -11.04 9.40
CA LYS A 22 -20.57 -11.77 10.22
C LYS A 22 -20.91 -13.14 9.64
N LYS A 23 -21.13 -13.25 8.32
CA LYS A 23 -21.45 -14.52 7.66
C LYS A 23 -20.17 -15.23 7.20
N LYS A 24 -20.22 -16.56 7.08
CA LYS A 24 -19.10 -17.37 6.56
C LYS A 24 -18.62 -16.86 5.20
N MET A 25 -19.54 -16.66 4.26
CA MET A 25 -19.25 -16.11 2.93
C MET A 25 -18.57 -14.74 2.98
N ASP A 26 -18.97 -13.86 3.91
CA ASP A 26 -18.37 -12.54 4.04
C ASP A 26 -16.91 -12.64 4.56
N ARG A 27 -16.63 -13.57 5.50
CA ARG A 27 -15.26 -13.87 5.96
C ARG A 27 -14.39 -14.47 4.86
N ASP A 28 -14.96 -15.32 4.02
CA ASP A 28 -14.25 -15.91 2.88
C ASP A 28 -13.87 -14.83 1.86
N ASN A 29 -14.79 -13.90 1.57
CA ASN A 29 -14.54 -12.74 0.72
C ASN A 29 -13.48 -11.79 1.31
N TYR A 30 -13.55 -11.48 2.61
CA TYR A 30 -12.51 -10.72 3.31
C TYR A 30 -11.14 -11.38 3.14
N THR A 31 -11.08 -12.69 3.39
CA THR A 31 -9.84 -13.46 3.33
C THR A 31 -9.27 -13.48 1.92
N LYS A 32 -10.13 -13.66 0.90
CA LYS A 32 -9.75 -13.65 -0.52
C LYS A 32 -9.20 -12.27 -0.93
N PHE A 33 -9.89 -11.18 -0.57
CA PHE A 33 -9.45 -9.82 -0.87
C PHE A 33 -8.07 -9.53 -0.25
N ARG A 34 -7.94 -9.80 1.06
CA ARG A 34 -6.67 -9.64 1.78
C ARG A 34 -5.53 -10.46 1.16
N ARG A 35 -5.78 -11.73 0.82
CA ARG A 35 -4.77 -12.60 0.19
C ARG A 35 -4.33 -12.06 -1.16
N ASN A 36 -5.24 -11.51 -1.96
CA ASN A 36 -4.90 -10.91 -3.25
C ASN A 36 -4.07 -9.62 -3.10
N LEU A 37 -4.35 -8.78 -2.09
CA LEU A 37 -3.50 -7.64 -1.77
C LEU A 37 -2.08 -8.08 -1.43
N ILE A 38 -1.92 -9.06 -0.53
CA ILE A 38 -0.60 -9.56 -0.12
C ILE A 38 0.15 -10.18 -1.31
N LYS A 39 -0.54 -10.96 -2.15
CA LYS A 39 0.03 -11.53 -3.38
C LYS A 39 0.47 -10.46 -4.38
N ASP A 40 -0.21 -9.32 -4.41
CA ASP A 40 0.19 -8.16 -5.21
C ASP A 40 1.26 -7.29 -4.53
N GLY A 41 1.86 -7.77 -3.44
CA GLY A 41 2.95 -7.12 -2.73
C GLY A 41 2.52 -5.88 -1.95
N PHE A 42 1.29 -5.87 -1.43
CA PHE A 42 0.89 -4.90 -0.41
C PHE A 42 1.26 -5.42 0.98
N CYS A 43 1.73 -4.50 1.81
CA CYS A 43 2.05 -4.71 3.21
C CYS A 43 0.97 -4.13 4.10
N MET A 44 0.55 -4.89 5.12
CA MET A 44 -0.40 -4.40 6.12
C MET A 44 0.31 -3.43 7.07
N ILE A 45 -0.21 -2.20 7.17
CA ILE A 45 0.33 -1.16 8.06
C ILE A 45 -0.57 -0.94 9.28
N GLN A 46 -1.88 -1.14 9.14
CA GLN A 46 -2.88 -1.14 10.21
C GLN A 46 -4.03 -2.10 9.86
N TYR A 47 -4.94 -2.35 10.81
CA TYR A 47 -6.16 -3.09 10.49
C TYR A 47 -6.92 -2.42 9.35
N SER A 48 -7.21 -3.23 8.33
CA SER A 48 -7.85 -2.80 7.09
C SER A 48 -7.17 -1.67 6.30
N VAL A 49 -5.88 -1.44 6.54
CA VAL A 49 -5.06 -0.49 5.76
C VAL A 49 -3.80 -1.18 5.25
N TYR A 50 -3.65 -1.18 3.93
CA TYR A 50 -2.54 -1.84 3.23
C TYR A 50 -1.82 -0.82 2.36
N CYS A 51 -0.49 -0.90 2.30
CA CYS A 51 0.36 0.01 1.55
C CYS A 51 1.21 -0.77 0.55
N ARG A 52 1.49 -0.17 -0.62
CA ARG A 52 2.46 -0.67 -1.59
C ARG A 52 3.31 0.46 -2.13
N VAL A 53 4.62 0.22 -2.21
CA VAL A 53 5.58 1.11 -2.87
C VAL A 53 5.50 0.92 -4.39
N CYS A 54 5.52 2.02 -5.13
CA CYS A 54 5.52 2.05 -6.58
C CYS A 54 6.68 2.92 -7.06
N SER A 55 7.42 2.45 -8.07
CA SER A 55 8.60 3.12 -8.61
C SER A 55 8.30 4.32 -9.51
N CYS A 56 7.03 4.45 -9.95
CA CYS A 56 6.53 5.54 -10.78
C CYS A 56 4.99 5.61 -10.73
N PRO A 57 4.37 6.70 -11.21
CA PRO A 57 2.91 6.85 -11.26
C PRO A 57 2.19 5.77 -12.08
N GLU A 58 2.79 5.33 -13.20
CA GLU A 58 2.21 4.30 -14.08
C GLU A 58 2.12 2.95 -13.36
N MET A 59 3.12 2.64 -12.53
CA MET A 59 3.10 1.44 -11.68
C MET A 59 2.03 1.55 -10.60
N ALA A 60 1.84 2.73 -10.00
CA ALA A 60 0.75 2.95 -9.06
C ALA A 60 -0.61 2.69 -9.74
N GLU A 61 -0.85 3.30 -10.90
CA GLU A 61 -2.08 3.11 -11.67
C GLU A 61 -2.31 1.64 -12.06
N LYS A 62 -1.27 0.96 -12.55
CA LYS A 62 -1.33 -0.48 -12.86
C LYS A 62 -1.80 -1.31 -11.68
N HIS A 63 -1.27 -1.05 -10.48
CA HIS A 63 -1.67 -1.77 -9.28
C HIS A 63 -3.06 -1.37 -8.78
N VAL A 64 -3.46 -0.10 -8.91
CA VAL A 64 -4.85 0.31 -8.66
C VAL A 64 -5.83 -0.43 -9.58
N ASN A 65 -5.53 -0.50 -10.87
CA ASN A 65 -6.35 -1.23 -11.84
C ASN A 65 -6.38 -2.73 -11.54
N LYS A 66 -5.27 -3.31 -11.06
CA LYS A 66 -5.26 -4.70 -10.60
C LYS A 66 -6.15 -4.91 -9.38
N VAL A 67 -6.13 -4.02 -8.38
CA VAL A 67 -7.03 -4.08 -7.21
C VAL A 67 -8.51 -4.09 -7.62
N LYS A 68 -8.88 -3.30 -8.64
CA LYS A 68 -10.25 -3.27 -9.17
C LYS A 68 -10.73 -4.65 -9.66
N THR A 69 -9.84 -5.53 -10.12
CA THR A 69 -10.22 -6.84 -10.69
C THR A 69 -10.62 -7.89 -9.64
N PHE A 70 -10.32 -7.65 -8.36
CA PHE A 70 -10.62 -8.60 -7.28
C PHE A 70 -11.39 -7.97 -6.11
N LEU A 71 -12.14 -6.90 -6.37
CA LEU A 71 -13.00 -6.27 -5.35
C LEU A 71 -14.05 -7.25 -4.81
N PRO A 72 -14.33 -7.21 -3.50
CA PRO A 72 -15.42 -7.98 -2.92
C PRO A 72 -16.79 -7.39 -3.33
N ALA A 73 -17.83 -8.21 -3.36
CA ALA A 73 -19.18 -7.79 -3.74
C ALA A 73 -19.87 -6.85 -2.71
N LYS A 74 -19.32 -6.74 -1.50
CA LYS A 74 -19.86 -5.95 -0.39
C LYS A 74 -18.75 -5.27 0.39
N GLY A 75 -19.12 -4.19 1.07
CA GLY A 75 -18.22 -3.39 1.90
C GLY A 75 -17.79 -2.12 1.19
N SER A 76 -16.78 -1.48 1.74
CA SER A 76 -16.21 -0.22 1.26
C SER A 76 -14.73 -0.40 1.00
N VAL A 77 -14.25 0.01 -0.18
CA VAL A 77 -12.82 -0.03 -0.54
C VAL A 77 -12.46 1.31 -1.16
N ARG A 78 -11.38 1.94 -0.69
CA ARG A 78 -10.85 3.21 -1.22
C ARG A 78 -9.36 3.07 -1.45
N VAL A 79 -8.85 3.82 -2.42
CA VAL A 79 -7.42 3.93 -2.68
C VAL A 79 -7.00 5.39 -2.58
N LEU A 80 -5.88 5.65 -1.91
CA LEU A 80 -5.22 6.94 -1.90
C LEU A 80 -3.79 6.75 -2.42
N THR A 81 -3.45 7.48 -3.47
CA THR A 81 -2.08 7.54 -3.99
C THR A 81 -1.39 8.76 -3.41
N VAL A 82 -0.24 8.56 -2.76
CA VAL A 82 0.58 9.61 -2.15
C VAL A 82 2.02 9.50 -2.62
N THR A 83 2.75 10.61 -2.57
CA THR A 83 4.21 10.57 -2.72
C THR A 83 4.87 9.90 -1.52
N ASP A 84 6.06 9.34 -1.70
CA ASP A 84 6.81 8.78 -0.56
C ASP A 84 7.11 9.84 0.52
N ARG A 85 7.29 11.11 0.12
CA ARG A 85 7.44 12.24 1.06
C ARG A 85 6.20 12.45 1.92
N GLN A 86 5.01 12.44 1.30
CA GLN A 86 3.75 12.58 2.03
C GLN A 86 3.54 11.40 2.99
N TYR A 87 3.80 10.17 2.54
CA TYR A 87 3.73 9.00 3.40
C TYR A 87 4.71 9.08 4.59
N SER A 88 5.95 9.49 4.35
CA SER A 88 6.97 9.65 5.38
C SER A 88 6.63 10.75 6.39
N SER A 89 5.88 11.77 5.97
CA SER A 89 5.37 12.83 6.86
C SER A 89 4.15 12.43 7.70
N MET A 90 3.66 11.19 7.57
CA MET A 90 2.54 10.70 8.37
C MET A 90 2.88 10.75 9.87
N ILE A 91 2.06 11.46 10.63
CA ILE A 91 2.21 11.62 12.08
C ILE A 91 1.52 10.44 12.78
N ILE A 92 2.26 9.73 13.61
CA ILE A 92 1.72 8.65 14.45
C ILE A 92 1.36 9.27 15.80
N LEU A 93 0.07 9.43 16.06
CA LEU A 93 -0.42 9.96 17.33
C LEU A 93 -0.43 8.89 18.45
N LEU A 94 -0.55 7.61 18.08
CA LEU A 94 -0.58 6.48 19.02
C LEU A 94 -0.03 5.21 18.37
N GLY A 95 0.70 4.40 19.15
CA GLY A 95 1.30 3.14 18.69
C GLY A 95 2.70 3.33 18.09
N LYS A 96 3.16 2.32 17.35
CA LYS A 96 4.47 2.29 16.69
C LYS A 96 4.35 1.78 15.26
N LYS A 97 5.29 2.16 14.40
CA LYS A 97 5.42 1.59 13.05
C LYS A 97 5.57 0.08 13.11
N THR A 98 4.81 -0.62 12.29
CA THR A 98 4.87 -2.08 12.17
C THR A 98 6.15 -2.53 11.47
N SER A 99 6.65 -3.73 11.76
CA SER A 99 7.84 -4.32 11.11
C SER A 99 7.76 -4.29 9.58
N ASN A 100 6.56 -4.42 9.03
CA ASN A 100 6.31 -4.36 7.59
C ASN A 100 6.67 -3.00 6.97
N GLU A 101 6.41 -1.90 7.69
CA GLU A 101 6.76 -0.54 7.25
C GLU A 101 8.28 -0.33 7.20
N TRP A 102 9.05 -1.07 8.01
CA TRP A 102 10.52 -1.02 8.00
C TRP A 102 11.13 -1.81 6.86
N ILE A 103 10.51 -2.93 6.45
CA ILE A 103 10.97 -3.73 5.31
C ILE A 103 10.84 -2.93 4.02
N ASP A 104 9.74 -2.21 3.83
CA ASP A 104 9.55 -1.33 2.67
C ASP A 104 10.67 -0.30 2.52
N LYS A 105 11.09 0.31 3.64
CA LYS A 105 12.18 1.31 3.62
C LYS A 105 13.51 0.68 3.21
N LYS A 106 13.84 -0.51 3.73
CA LYS A 106 15.06 -1.26 3.36
C LYS A 106 15.05 -1.70 1.90
N MET A 107 13.90 -2.05 1.33
CA MET A 107 13.78 -2.42 -0.08
C MET A 107 14.02 -1.22 -1.02
N ILE A 108 13.60 -0.02 -0.61
CA ILE A 108 13.88 1.22 -1.34
C ILE A 108 15.37 1.57 -1.25
N GLU A 109 15.96 1.48 -0.06
CA GLU A 109 17.38 1.82 0.17
C GLU A 109 18.35 0.79 -0.44
N GLY A 110 18.00 -0.51 -0.41
CA GLY A 110 18.81 -1.60 -0.97
C GLY A 110 18.89 -1.62 -2.51
N GLN A 111 17.93 -1.01 -3.21
CA GLN A 111 18.00 -0.80 -4.67
C GLN A 111 18.96 0.34 -5.06
N GLY A 112 19.50 1.08 -4.09
CA GLY A 112 20.55 2.09 -4.29
C GLY A 112 21.98 1.56 -4.20
N MET A 113 22.19 0.27 -3.90
CA MET A 113 23.52 -0.35 -3.74
C MET A 113 23.86 -1.27 -4.91
N LEU A 114 23.66 -0.76 -6.13
CA LEU A 114 24.23 -1.29 -7.38
C LEU A 114 24.93 -0.10 -8.07
N ILE A 115 26.08 0.27 -7.52
CA ILE A 115 27.19 0.90 -8.23
C ILE A 115 28.45 0.09 -7.94
#